data_AF-A0A815RR53-F1
#
_entry.id   AF-A0A815RR53-F1
#
_cell.length_a   1.000
_cell.length_b   1.000
_cell.length_c   1.000
_cell.angle_alpha   90.00
_cell.angle_beta   90.00
_cell.angle_gamma   90.00
#
_symmetry.space_group_name_H-M   'P 1'
#
loop_
_entity.id
_entity.type
_entity.pdbx_description
1 polymer ?
#
loop_
_entity_poly.entity_id
_entity_poly.type
_entity_poly.pdbx_seq_one_letter_code
_entity_poly.pdbx_strand_id
1 'polypeptide(L)'
;MCLSSWLLVAISADRSIRVIFPFKAKTLCTRRHAIYVATIILLIFLVLNAHYLTAGFGTNQGQFVYCYADFQNPQYVYFYGYQWPIFLSVFQVFLPALCILLFSLLIYKNRQRPSVVIISAHRRFLEIQLLRLMISSSLLFLLTMIPLGLWNTIGPRFLTFVTLEQLHTYISILYFIQSINYSINFYVYICSSKLFREKILRIFHFNFGQHVNPIAQIHPIATARPDRQIMTGQLNQLQK
;
A
#
# COMPACT_ATOMS: atom_id res chain seq x y z
N MET A 1 -12.28 8.45 5.43
CA MET A 1 -10.89 8.01 5.73
C MET A 1 -10.86 6.47 5.70
N CYS A 2 -9.69 5.83 5.58
CA CYS A 2 -9.49 4.37 5.74
C CYS A 2 -9.47 3.45 4.49
N LEU A 3 -9.56 3.98 3.27
CA LEU A 3 -9.31 3.17 2.05
C LEU A 3 -7.87 2.63 2.00
N SER A 4 -6.91 3.43 2.47
CA SER A 4 -5.48 3.16 2.33
C SER A 4 -5.01 1.90 3.08
N SER A 5 -5.57 1.62 4.27
CA SER A 5 -5.20 0.45 5.07
C SER A 5 -5.60 -0.85 4.37
N TRP A 6 -6.81 -0.91 3.84
CA TRP A 6 -7.30 -2.08 3.11
C TRP A 6 -6.67 -2.25 1.73
N LEU A 7 -6.29 -1.15 1.07
CA LEU A 7 -5.43 -1.24 -0.13
C LEU A 7 -4.05 -1.81 0.22
N LEU A 8 -3.47 -1.42 1.35
CA LEU A 8 -2.20 -1.98 1.82
C LEU A 8 -2.33 -3.48 2.16
N VAL A 9 -3.43 -3.89 2.78
CA VAL A 9 -3.77 -5.31 2.99
C VAL A 9 -3.88 -6.04 1.65
N ALA A 10 -4.60 -5.50 0.67
CA ALA A 10 -4.77 -6.12 -0.65
C ALA A 10 -3.45 -6.26 -1.41
N ILE A 11 -2.58 -5.24 -1.35
CA ILE A 11 -1.22 -5.30 -1.91
C ILE A 11 -0.41 -6.39 -1.19
N SER A 12 -0.57 -6.50 0.13
CA SER A 12 0.13 -7.50 0.93
C SER A 12 -0.33 -8.93 0.63
N ALA A 13 -1.63 -9.11 0.43
CA ALA A 13 -2.23 -10.36 -0.02
C ALA A 13 -1.71 -10.75 -1.41
N ASP A 14 -1.74 -9.84 -2.40
CA ASP A 14 -1.23 -10.08 -3.76
C ASP A 14 0.22 -10.59 -3.74
N ARG A 15 1.08 -9.98 -2.91
CA ARG A 15 2.47 -10.43 -2.79
C ARG A 15 2.61 -11.75 -2.06
N SER A 16 1.88 -11.96 -0.98
CA SER A 16 1.92 -13.24 -0.26
C SER A 16 1.51 -14.39 -1.19
N ILE A 17 0.48 -14.22 -2.03
CA ILE A 17 0.04 -15.22 -3.01
C ILE A 17 1.13 -15.51 -4.04
N ARG A 18 1.81 -14.48 -4.57
CA ARG A 18 2.93 -14.67 -5.51
C ARG A 18 4.09 -15.45 -4.90
N VAL A 19 4.37 -15.25 -3.61
CA VAL A 19 5.47 -15.91 -2.90
C VAL A 19 5.10 -17.35 -2.51
N ILE A 20 3.88 -17.59 -2.02
CA ILE A 20 3.45 -18.91 -1.53
C ILE A 20 3.02 -19.82 -2.70
N PHE A 21 2.31 -19.26 -3.68
CA PHE A 21 1.69 -20.02 -4.77
C PHE A 21 2.08 -19.44 -6.15
N PRO A 22 3.36 -19.55 -6.57
CA PRO A 22 3.86 -18.92 -7.79
C PRO A 22 3.11 -19.36 -9.06
N PHE A 23 2.62 -20.61 -9.10
CA PHE A 23 1.86 -21.12 -10.24
C PHE A 23 0.43 -20.56 -10.32
N LYS A 24 -0.28 -20.46 -9.18
CA LYS A 24 -1.63 -19.87 -9.12
C LYS A 24 -1.62 -18.35 -9.20
N ALA A 25 -0.52 -17.71 -8.85
CA ALA A 25 -0.40 -16.26 -8.91
C ALA A 25 -0.51 -15.71 -10.34
N LYS A 26 -0.17 -16.48 -11.37
CA LYS A 26 -0.35 -16.05 -12.77
C LYS A 26 -1.81 -15.86 -13.16
N THR A 27 -2.73 -16.63 -12.56
CA THR A 27 -4.17 -16.54 -12.84
C THR A 27 -4.88 -15.59 -11.87
N LEU A 28 -4.52 -15.63 -10.58
CA LEU A 28 -5.18 -14.84 -9.54
C LEU A 28 -4.69 -13.38 -9.48
N CYS A 29 -3.37 -13.16 -9.62
CA CYS A 29 -2.75 -11.86 -9.41
C CYS A 29 -2.63 -11.07 -10.73
N THR A 30 -3.76 -10.86 -11.40
CA THR A 30 -3.85 -10.11 -12.67
C THR A 30 -4.35 -8.68 -12.47
N ARG A 31 -4.03 -7.78 -13.41
CA ARG A 31 -4.45 -6.37 -13.36
C ARG A 31 -5.98 -6.22 -13.24
N ARG A 32 -6.74 -7.06 -13.96
CA ARG A 32 -8.22 -7.03 -13.91
C ARG A 32 -8.71 -7.33 -12.50
N HIS A 33 -8.25 -8.43 -11.89
CA HIS A 33 -8.61 -8.80 -10.52
C HIS A 33 -8.21 -7.71 -9.52
N ALA A 34 -7.03 -7.10 -9.66
CA ALA A 34 -6.60 -6.01 -8.79
C ALA A 34 -7.54 -4.79 -8.87
N ILE A 35 -7.99 -4.42 -10.07
CA ILE A 35 -8.95 -3.33 -10.26
C ILE A 35 -10.29 -3.72 -9.62
N TYR A 36 -10.81 -4.92 -9.90
CA TYR A 36 -12.06 -5.39 -9.30
C TYR A 36 -12.03 -5.36 -7.77
N VAL A 37 -10.97 -5.90 -7.15
CA VAL A 37 -10.80 -5.87 -5.69
C VAL A 37 -10.73 -4.43 -5.16
N ALA A 38 -9.96 -3.56 -5.81
CA ALA A 38 -9.85 -2.16 -5.38
C ALA A 38 -11.18 -1.41 -5.50
N THR A 39 -11.95 -1.64 -6.56
CA THR A 39 -13.29 -1.05 -6.75
C THR A 39 -14.27 -1.57 -5.71
N ILE A 40 -14.27 -2.87 -5.42
CA ILE A 40 -15.14 -3.45 -4.37
C ILE A 40 -14.82 -2.84 -3.01
N ILE A 41 -13.53 -2.75 -2.66
CA ILE A 41 -13.09 -2.09 -1.41
C ILE A 41 -13.61 -0.64 -1.41
N LEU A 42 -13.38 0.13 -2.47
CA LEU A 42 -13.85 1.51 -2.56
C LEU A 42 -15.37 1.64 -2.32
N LEU A 43 -16.18 0.80 -2.95
CA LEU A 43 -17.64 0.82 -2.82
C LEU A 43 -18.09 0.48 -1.40
N ILE A 44 -17.51 -0.55 -0.78
CA ILE A 44 -17.80 -0.92 0.62
C ILE A 44 -17.51 0.28 1.54
N PHE A 45 -16.37 0.92 1.35
CA PHE A 45 -15.98 2.07 2.14
C PHE A 45 -16.86 3.30 1.92
N LEU A 46 -17.30 3.53 0.69
CA LEU A 46 -18.25 4.60 0.38
C LEU A 46 -19.58 4.40 1.12
N VAL A 47 -20.10 3.17 1.13
CA VAL A 47 -21.33 2.83 1.84
C VAL A 47 -21.16 2.96 3.36
N LEU A 48 -20.08 2.43 3.94
CA LEU A 48 -19.82 2.55 5.39
C LEU A 48 -19.69 4.01 5.85
N ASN A 49 -19.10 4.87 5.01
CA ASN A 49 -18.93 6.29 5.31
C ASN A 49 -20.13 7.15 4.86
N ALA A 50 -21.21 6.56 4.32
CA ALA A 50 -22.37 7.33 3.84
C ALA A 50 -23.11 8.08 4.96
N HIS A 51 -22.99 7.62 6.21
CA HIS A 51 -23.61 8.29 7.37
C HIS A 51 -23.11 9.74 7.56
N TYR A 52 -21.90 10.08 7.10
CA TYR A 52 -21.40 11.47 7.10
C TYR A 52 -22.20 12.41 6.20
N LEU A 53 -22.95 11.87 5.23
CA LEU A 53 -23.81 12.65 4.32
C LEU A 53 -25.24 12.81 4.86
N THR A 54 -25.53 12.31 6.06
CA THR A 54 -26.85 12.41 6.68
C THR A 54 -27.00 13.70 7.48
N ALA A 55 -28.24 14.12 7.71
CA ALA A 55 -28.55 15.30 8.52
C ALA A 55 -28.12 15.18 9.99
N GLY A 56 -27.75 13.98 10.46
CA GLY A 56 -27.19 13.79 11.80
C GLY A 56 -25.75 14.30 11.94
N PHE A 57 -25.05 14.58 10.84
CA PHE A 57 -23.67 15.07 10.88
C PHE A 57 -23.60 16.58 10.61
N GLY A 58 -23.01 17.31 11.55
CA GLY A 58 -22.98 18.77 11.58
C GLY A 58 -24.01 19.31 12.57
N THR A 59 -23.59 20.24 13.43
CA THR A 59 -24.47 20.84 14.45
C THR A 59 -24.21 22.32 14.60
N ASN A 60 -25.29 23.08 14.81
CA ASN A 60 -25.22 24.50 15.12
C ASN A 60 -25.52 24.68 16.61
N GLN A 61 -24.53 25.09 17.40
CA GLN A 61 -24.75 25.47 18.80
C GLN A 61 -24.58 26.99 18.92
N GLY A 62 -25.71 27.70 18.87
CA GLY A 62 -25.73 29.16 18.92
C GLY A 62 -25.04 29.78 17.71
N GLN A 63 -23.98 30.57 17.95
CA GLN A 63 -23.21 31.22 16.89
C GLN A 63 -22.12 30.33 16.26
N PHE A 64 -21.87 29.14 16.83
CA PHE A 64 -20.80 28.26 16.37
C PHE A 64 -21.34 27.04 15.62
N VAL A 65 -20.68 26.70 14.52
CA VAL A 65 -20.96 25.51 13.70
C VAL A 65 -19.86 24.48 13.97
N TYR A 66 -20.25 23.28 14.38
CA TYR A 66 -19.33 22.19 14.69
C TYR A 66 -19.51 21.03 13.70
N CYS A 67 -18.39 20.49 13.22
CA CYS A 67 -18.34 19.27 12.42
C CYS A 67 -18.36 18.04 13.34
N TYR A 68 -19.49 17.82 14.00
CA TYR A 68 -19.69 16.72 14.96
C TYR A 68 -21.11 16.14 14.82
N ALA A 69 -21.41 15.08 15.56
CA ALA A 69 -22.76 14.55 15.65
C ALA A 69 -23.74 15.63 16.15
N ASP A 70 -24.92 15.66 15.53
CA ASP A 70 -26.02 16.52 15.92
C ASP A 70 -26.51 16.18 17.33
N PHE A 71 -26.32 17.13 18.25
CA PHE A 71 -26.71 16.97 19.65
C PHE A 71 -28.23 16.85 19.84
N GLN A 72 -29.03 17.28 18.86
CA GLN A 72 -30.48 17.10 18.89
C GLN A 72 -30.88 15.63 18.67
N ASN A 73 -30.00 14.81 18.11
CA ASN A 73 -30.21 13.40 17.89
C ASN A 73 -29.36 12.54 18.84
N PRO A 74 -29.85 12.20 20.05
CA PRO A 74 -29.06 11.48 21.05
C PRO A 74 -28.63 10.09 20.59
N GLN A 75 -29.42 9.43 19.72
CA GLN A 75 -29.06 8.13 19.15
C GLN A 75 -27.83 8.25 18.23
N TYR A 76 -27.80 9.30 17.41
CA TYR A 76 -26.66 9.54 16.52
C TYR A 76 -25.41 9.98 17.28
N VAL A 77 -25.55 10.77 18.35
CA VAL A 77 -24.43 11.12 19.24
C VAL A 77 -23.83 9.86 19.88
N TYR A 78 -24.66 8.94 20.38
CA TYR A 78 -24.18 7.68 20.95
C TYR A 78 -23.47 6.81 19.90
N PHE A 79 -24.07 6.67 18.71
CA PHE A 79 -23.46 5.97 17.59
C PHE A 79 -22.09 6.57 17.22
N TYR A 80 -22.03 7.89 16.98
CA TYR A 80 -20.83 8.57 16.50
C TYR A 80 -19.74 8.73 17.56
N GLY A 81 -20.13 8.95 18.81
CA GLY A 81 -19.21 9.18 19.93
C GLY A 81 -18.67 7.89 20.55
N TYR A 82 -19.40 6.78 20.49
CA TYR A 82 -19.03 5.54 21.17
C TYR A 82 -18.88 4.34 20.23
N GLN A 83 -19.88 4.05 19.41
CA GLN A 83 -19.87 2.82 18.58
C GLN A 83 -18.93 2.96 17.38
N TRP A 84 -19.01 4.08 16.68
CA TRP A 84 -18.24 4.35 15.46
C TRP A 84 -16.72 4.36 15.70
N PRO A 85 -16.18 5.00 16.76
CA PRO A 85 -14.74 4.95 17.05
C PRO A 85 -14.25 3.53 17.34
N ILE A 86 -15.02 2.71 18.06
CA ILE A 86 -14.67 1.30 18.30
C ILE A 86 -14.64 0.53 16.99
N PHE A 87 -15.67 0.71 16.14
CA PHE A 87 -15.71 0.09 14.82
C PHE A 87 -14.50 0.50 13.96
N LEU A 88 -14.16 1.79 13.93
CA LEU A 88 -12.98 2.29 13.24
C LEU A 88 -11.69 1.67 13.79
N SER A 89 -11.52 1.61 15.11
CA SER A 89 -10.33 1.00 15.71
C SER A 89 -10.18 -0.47 15.33
N VAL A 90 -11.23 -1.27 15.48
CA VAL A 90 -11.16 -2.71 15.19
C VAL A 90 -10.97 -2.96 13.70
N PHE A 91 -11.85 -2.40 12.86
CA PHE A 91 -11.91 -2.74 11.44
C PHE A 91 -10.91 -1.97 10.58
N GLN A 92 -10.46 -0.80 11.00
CA GLN A 92 -9.54 0.04 10.21
C GLN A 92 -8.11 0.01 10.71
N VAL A 93 -7.89 -0.28 11.99
CA VAL A 93 -6.55 -0.31 12.59
C VAL A 93 -6.15 -1.75 12.90
N PHE A 94 -6.81 -2.41 13.85
CA PHE A 94 -6.34 -3.70 14.38
C PHE A 94 -6.44 -4.83 13.37
N LEU A 95 -7.56 -4.94 12.65
CA LEU A 95 -7.75 -6.01 11.66
C LEU A 95 -6.78 -5.86 10.46
N PRO A 96 -6.65 -4.68 9.82
CA PRO A 96 -5.64 -4.49 8.78
C PRO A 96 -4.21 -4.71 9.28
N ALA A 97 -3.87 -4.22 10.48
CA ALA A 97 -2.57 -4.44 11.10
C ALA A 97 -2.26 -5.95 11.25
N LEU A 98 -3.22 -6.72 11.75
CA LEU A 98 -3.10 -8.17 11.91
C LEU A 98 -2.92 -8.85 10.55
N CYS A 99 -3.75 -8.53 9.55
CA CYS A 99 -3.63 -9.11 8.21
C CYS A 99 -2.26 -8.82 7.58
N ILE A 100 -1.80 -7.57 7.66
CA ILE A 100 -0.49 -7.14 7.14
C ILE A 100 0.66 -7.89 7.84
N LEU A 101 0.59 -8.02 9.16
CA LEU A 101 1.59 -8.76 9.94
C LEU A 101 1.62 -10.24 9.54
N LEU A 102 0.45 -10.88 9.42
CA LEU A 102 0.34 -12.27 8.98
C LEU A 102 0.92 -12.46 7.56
N PHE A 103 0.57 -11.61 6.60
CA PHE A 103 1.11 -11.69 5.24
C PHE A 103 2.63 -11.47 5.23
N SER A 104 3.14 -10.53 6.03
CA SER A 104 4.57 -10.26 6.14
C SER A 104 5.34 -11.46 6.71
N LEU A 105 4.80 -12.12 7.75
CA LEU A 105 5.37 -13.34 8.33
C LEU A 105 5.35 -14.50 7.33
N LEU A 106 4.25 -14.68 6.59
CA LEU A 106 4.15 -15.70 5.55
C LEU A 106 5.16 -15.49 4.43
N ILE A 107 5.38 -14.25 4.00
CA ILE A 107 6.40 -13.91 3.01
C ILE A 107 7.79 -14.23 3.56
N TYR A 108 8.09 -13.83 4.79
CA TYR A 108 9.38 -14.09 5.42
C TYR A 108 9.69 -15.59 5.50
N LYS A 109 8.73 -16.40 5.99
CA LYS A 109 8.88 -17.85 6.13
C LYS A 109 9.09 -18.55 4.79
N ASN A 110 8.32 -18.19 3.76
CA ASN A 110 8.43 -18.84 2.45
C ASN A 110 9.67 -18.40 1.66
N ARG A 111 10.20 -17.20 1.93
CA ARG A 111 11.44 -16.72 1.29
C ARG A 111 12.69 -17.47 1.74
N GLN A 112 12.70 -18.03 2.95
CA GLN A 112 13.83 -18.85 3.43
C GLN A 112 13.92 -20.19 2.70
N ARG A 113 12.89 -20.60 1.95
CA ARG A 113 12.95 -21.80 1.13
C ARG A 113 13.81 -21.51 -0.12
N PRO A 114 14.82 -22.34 -0.43
CA PRO A 114 15.63 -22.16 -1.62
C PRO A 114 14.73 -22.27 -2.86
N SER A 115 14.61 -21.17 -3.60
CA SER A 115 13.82 -21.15 -4.83
C SER A 115 14.68 -21.66 -5.98
N VAL A 116 14.23 -22.74 -6.63
CA VAL A 116 14.88 -23.37 -7.81
C VAL A 116 14.72 -22.51 -9.07
N VAL A 117 13.90 -21.45 -9.02
CA VAL A 117 13.58 -20.62 -10.17
C VAL A 117 14.66 -19.56 -10.41
N ILE A 118 15.36 -19.65 -11.54
CA ILE A 118 16.30 -18.64 -12.00
C ILE A 118 15.50 -17.42 -12.49
N ILE A 119 15.43 -16.39 -11.64
CA ILE A 119 14.80 -15.10 -11.96
C ILE A 119 15.89 -14.13 -12.46
N SER A 120 15.58 -13.33 -13.48
CA SER A 120 16.51 -12.30 -13.96
C SER A 120 16.88 -11.33 -12.84
N ALA A 121 18.15 -10.88 -12.81
CA ALA A 121 18.64 -9.95 -11.80
C ALA A 121 17.77 -8.67 -11.70
N HIS A 122 17.26 -8.18 -12.83
CA HIS A 122 16.35 -7.04 -12.88
C HIS A 122 15.00 -7.29 -12.21
N ARG A 123 14.36 -8.44 -12.45
CA ARG A 123 13.09 -8.79 -11.79
C ARG A 123 13.27 -8.98 -10.28
N ARG A 124 14.36 -9.64 -9.87
CA ARG A 124 14.70 -9.82 -8.45
C ARG A 124 14.90 -8.49 -7.74
N PHE A 125 15.58 -7.53 -8.38
CA PHE A 125 15.74 -6.19 -7.84
C PHE A 125 14.38 -5.49 -7.62
N LEU A 126 13.50 -5.54 -8.62
CA LEU A 126 12.16 -4.94 -8.52
C LEU A 126 11.32 -5.58 -7.40
N GLU A 127 11.35 -6.90 -7.26
CA GLU A 127 10.64 -7.62 -6.20
C GLU A 127 11.15 -7.24 -4.80
N ILE A 128 12.46 -7.19 -4.60
CA ILE A 128 13.05 -6.75 -3.32
C ILE A 128 12.65 -5.32 -3.00
N GLN A 129 12.66 -4.44 -4.01
CA GLN A 129 12.29 -3.04 -3.84
C GLN A 129 10.82 -2.89 -3.43
N LEU A 130 9.91 -3.64 -4.06
CA LEU A 130 8.48 -3.67 -3.71
C LEU A 130 8.23 -4.25 -2.33
N LEU A 131 8.94 -5.31 -1.95
CA LEU A 131 8.86 -5.88 -0.60
C LEU A 131 9.34 -4.90 0.47
N ARG A 132 10.42 -4.17 0.23
CA ARG A 132 10.92 -3.13 1.14
C ARG A 132 9.88 -2.03 1.35
N LEU A 133 9.24 -1.58 0.25
CA LEU A 133 8.17 -0.58 0.31
C LEU A 133 7.00 -1.07 1.17
N MET A 134 6.57 -2.32 0.99
CA MET A 134 5.49 -2.90 1.78
C MET A 134 5.85 -3.04 3.26
N ILE A 135 7.02 -3.57 3.60
CA ILE A 135 7.42 -3.74 5.00
C ILE A 135 7.54 -2.36 5.67
N SER A 136 8.15 -1.39 4.99
CA SER A 136 8.28 -0.02 5.50
C SER A 136 6.91 0.64 5.74
N SER A 137 6.00 0.59 4.77
CA SER A 137 4.64 1.13 4.92
C SER A 137 3.82 0.39 5.98
N SER A 138 4.05 -0.92 6.16
CA SER A 138 3.42 -1.74 7.20
C SER A 138 3.87 -1.34 8.60
N LEU A 139 5.19 -1.21 8.83
CA LEU A 139 5.74 -0.79 10.11
C LEU A 139 5.27 0.61 10.49
N LEU A 140 5.30 1.50 9.53
CA LEU A 140 4.82 2.86 9.68
C LEU A 140 3.32 2.93 9.97
N PHE A 141 2.53 2.08 9.33
CA PHE A 141 1.13 1.92 9.65
C PHE A 141 0.91 1.50 11.10
N LEU A 142 1.64 0.49 11.58
CA LEU A 142 1.57 0.05 12.97
C LEU A 142 1.93 1.20 13.94
N LEU A 143 3.03 1.90 13.68
CA LEU A 143 3.51 2.98 14.56
C LEU A 143 2.56 4.17 14.62
N THR A 144 1.92 4.52 13.50
CA THR A 144 1.12 5.76 13.40
C THR A 144 -0.37 5.54 13.65
N MET A 145 -0.89 4.34 13.44
CA MET A 145 -2.34 4.05 13.56
C MET A 145 -2.72 3.37 14.87
N ILE A 146 -1.86 2.51 15.42
CA ILE A 146 -2.15 1.77 16.66
C ILE A 146 -2.37 2.72 17.86
N PRO A 147 -1.55 3.77 18.10
CA PRO A 147 -1.76 4.66 19.24
C PRO A 147 -3.16 5.28 19.25
N LEU A 148 -3.63 5.74 18.09
CA LEU A 148 -4.98 6.29 17.94
C LEU A 148 -6.07 5.22 18.09
N GLY A 149 -5.88 4.03 17.53
CA GLY A 149 -6.83 2.93 17.70
C GLY A 149 -6.98 2.47 19.17
N LEU A 150 -5.87 2.40 19.90
CA LEU A 150 -5.86 2.12 21.34
C LEU A 150 -6.58 3.23 22.10
N TRP A 151 -6.28 4.49 21.78
CA TRP A 151 -6.95 5.63 22.41
C TRP A 151 -8.47 5.62 22.19
N ASN A 152 -8.93 5.42 20.96
CA ASN A 152 -10.36 5.36 20.66
C ASN A 152 -11.09 4.20 21.37
N THR A 153 -10.36 3.14 21.75
CA THR A 153 -10.95 1.96 22.42
C THR A 153 -10.91 2.08 23.95
N ILE A 154 -9.82 2.60 24.49
CA ILE A 154 -9.55 2.59 25.94
C ILE A 154 -9.64 3.99 26.55
N GLY A 155 -9.35 5.05 25.78
CA GLY A 155 -9.38 6.45 26.20
C GLY A 155 -10.68 6.89 26.87
N PRO A 156 -11.88 6.51 26.38
CA PRO A 156 -13.14 6.81 27.07
C PRO A 156 -13.21 6.29 28.52
N ARG A 157 -12.45 5.26 28.88
CA ARG A 157 -12.39 4.70 30.25
C ARG A 157 -11.49 5.49 31.18
N PHE A 158 -10.61 6.33 30.64
CA PHE A 158 -9.67 7.16 31.40
C PHE A 158 -10.13 8.62 31.54
N LEU A 159 -11.32 8.96 31.02
CA LEU A 159 -11.88 10.31 31.08
C LEU A 159 -12.04 10.85 32.51
N THR A 160 -12.07 9.99 33.53
CA THR A 160 -12.17 10.39 34.93
C THR A 160 -10.88 10.96 35.53
N PHE A 161 -9.73 10.82 34.85
CA PHE A 161 -8.41 11.17 35.40
C PHE A 161 -7.70 12.31 34.68
N VAL A 162 -8.32 12.90 33.65
CA VAL A 162 -7.67 13.86 32.73
C VAL A 162 -8.55 15.08 32.53
N THR A 163 -7.95 16.29 32.49
CA THR A 163 -8.71 17.51 32.19
C THR A 163 -9.09 17.57 30.72
N LEU A 164 -10.18 18.27 30.38
CA LEU A 164 -10.64 18.40 28.98
C LEU A 164 -9.55 18.99 28.06
N GLU A 165 -8.78 19.97 28.54
CA GLU A 165 -7.70 20.59 27.75
C GLU A 165 -6.55 19.62 27.42
N GLN A 166 -6.15 18.80 28.40
CA GLN A 166 -5.14 17.76 28.20
C GLN A 166 -5.63 16.70 27.22
N LEU A 167 -6.92 16.34 27.31
CA LEU A 167 -7.58 15.40 26.42
C LEU A 167 -7.54 15.87 24.96
N HIS A 168 -7.93 17.12 24.70
CA HIS A 168 -7.92 17.72 23.37
C HIS A 168 -6.51 17.80 22.78
N THR A 169 -5.53 18.16 23.59
CA THR A 169 -4.12 18.20 23.18
C THR A 169 -3.63 16.82 22.77
N TYR A 170 -3.88 15.81 23.60
CA TYR A 170 -3.46 14.43 23.34
C TYR A 170 -4.11 13.86 22.07
N ILE A 171 -5.41 14.03 21.92
CA ILE A 171 -6.17 13.60 20.72
C ILE A 171 -5.61 14.28 19.46
N SER A 172 -5.33 15.58 19.54
CA SER A 172 -4.79 16.34 18.40
C SER A 172 -3.41 15.82 17.96
N ILE A 173 -2.54 15.49 18.92
CA ILE A 173 -1.24 14.88 18.63
C ILE A 173 -1.41 13.52 17.94
N LEU A 174 -2.33 12.67 18.42
CA LEU A 174 -2.58 11.37 17.81
C LEU A 174 -3.12 11.46 16.38
N TYR A 175 -4.05 12.38 16.13
CA TYR A 175 -4.53 12.66 14.77
C TYR A 175 -3.43 13.23 13.87
N PHE A 176 -2.54 14.06 14.40
CA PHE A 176 -1.38 14.53 13.65
C PHE A 176 -0.44 13.39 13.27
N ILE A 177 -0.12 12.49 14.21
CA ILE A 177 0.69 11.28 13.95
C ILE A 177 0.03 10.40 12.89
N GLN A 178 -1.29 10.20 12.98
CA GLN A 178 -2.04 9.48 11.95
C GLN A 178 -1.92 10.16 10.57
N SER A 179 -1.98 11.49 10.53
CA SER A 179 -1.91 12.26 9.28
C SER A 179 -0.57 12.08 8.56
N ILE A 180 0.52 11.91 9.33
CA ILE A 180 1.84 11.61 8.78
C ILE A 180 1.81 10.32 7.96
N ASN A 181 1.05 9.29 8.37
CA ASN A 181 0.91 8.04 7.62
C ASN A 181 0.51 8.28 6.15
N TYR A 182 -0.41 9.21 5.92
CA TYR A 182 -0.94 9.47 4.58
C TYR A 182 0.09 10.14 3.67
N SER A 183 0.95 11.01 4.19
CA SER A 183 1.93 11.75 3.39
C SER A 183 3.25 11.01 3.23
N ILE A 184 3.72 10.35 4.29
CA ILE A 184 5.05 9.74 4.34
C ILE A 184 5.23 8.59 3.34
N ASN A 185 4.14 7.90 2.97
CA ASN A 185 4.17 6.82 1.98
C ASN A 185 4.80 7.29 0.67
N PHE A 186 4.46 8.51 0.21
CA PHE A 186 5.06 9.13 -0.99
C PHE A 186 6.59 9.28 -0.87
N TYR A 187 7.08 9.77 0.27
CA TYR A 187 8.52 9.94 0.51
C TYR A 187 9.24 8.59 0.60
N VAL A 188 8.60 7.59 1.20
CA VAL A 188 9.12 6.21 1.21
C VAL A 188 9.26 5.68 -0.23
N TYR A 189 8.32 5.97 -1.13
CA TYR A 189 8.44 5.65 -2.56
C TYR A 189 9.61 6.35 -3.24
N ILE A 190 9.82 7.64 -2.98
CA ILE A 190 10.96 8.40 -3.54
C ILE A 190 12.29 7.81 -3.07
N CYS A 191 12.47 7.61 -1.77
CA CYS A 191 13.72 7.14 -1.19
C CYS A 191 14.01 5.68 -1.57
N SER A 192 12.98 4.83 -1.60
CA SER A 192 13.16 3.39 -1.80
C SER A 192 13.16 2.95 -3.26
N SER A 193 12.67 3.75 -4.20
CA SER A 193 12.51 3.32 -5.60
C SER A 193 13.32 4.17 -6.57
N LYS A 194 14.40 3.59 -7.14
CA LYS A 194 15.13 4.22 -8.26
C LYS A 194 14.22 4.41 -9.47
N LEU A 195 13.41 3.40 -9.77
CA LEU A 195 12.48 3.39 -10.90
C LEU A 195 11.36 4.44 -10.77
N PHE A 196 10.94 4.76 -9.54
CA PHE A 196 9.97 5.83 -9.29
C PHE A 196 10.60 7.20 -9.47
N ARG A 197 11.82 7.40 -8.95
CA ARG A 197 12.60 8.63 -9.15
C ARG A 197 12.85 8.91 -10.62
N GLU A 198 13.27 7.91 -11.40
CA GLU A 198 13.49 8.05 -12.84
C GLU A 198 12.22 8.46 -13.59
N LYS A 199 11.05 7.91 -13.22
CA LYS A 199 9.77 8.29 -13.82
C LYS A 199 9.34 9.70 -13.45
N ILE A 200 9.47 10.08 -12.17
CA ILE A 200 9.20 11.43 -11.69
C ILE A 200 10.09 12.43 -12.45
N LEU A 201 11.40 12.19 -12.46
CA LEU A 201 12.35 13.04 -13.15
C LEU A 201 12.05 13.12 -14.64
N ARG A 202 11.60 12.03 -15.29
CA ARG A 202 11.15 12.07 -16.68
C ARG A 202 9.95 12.99 -16.86
N ILE A 203 8.94 12.93 -16.00
CA ILE A 203 7.77 13.83 -16.07
C ILE A 203 8.20 15.29 -15.94
N PHE A 204 9.12 15.59 -15.01
CA PHE A 204 9.60 16.96 -14.78
C PHE A 204 10.60 17.44 -15.85
N HIS A 205 11.48 16.57 -16.38
CA HIS A 205 12.41 16.90 -17.46
C HIS A 205 11.72 17.02 -18.83
N PHE A 206 10.66 16.25 -19.10
CA PHE A 206 9.91 16.37 -20.36
C PHE A 206 9.22 17.73 -20.48
N ASN A 207 8.88 18.37 -19.34
CA ASN A 207 8.29 19.71 -19.32
C ASN A 207 9.32 20.85 -19.33
N PHE A 208 10.60 20.58 -19.05
CA PHE A 208 11.65 21.62 -19.03
C PHE A 208 12.59 21.57 -20.25
N GLY A 209 12.39 20.64 -21.20
CA GLY A 209 13.37 20.45 -22.27
C GLY A 209 12.88 19.70 -23.52
N GLN A 210 11.70 20.04 -24.05
CA GLN A 210 11.34 19.64 -25.43
C GLN A 210 10.75 20.79 -26.25
N HIS A 211 11.61 21.75 -26.60
CA HIS A 211 11.87 22.01 -28.02
C HIS A 211 13.21 21.30 -28.32
N VAL A 212 13.19 20.27 -29.18
CA VAL A 212 14.27 19.73 -30.03
C VAL A 212 14.08 18.21 -30.25
N ASN A 213 13.47 17.91 -31.41
CA ASN A 213 13.55 16.75 -32.32
C ASN A 213 13.57 15.28 -31.81
N PRO A 214 12.60 14.45 -32.23
CA PRO A 214 12.65 13.00 -32.11
C PRO A 214 13.10 12.36 -33.44
N ILE A 215 14.41 12.32 -33.73
CA ILE A 215 14.94 11.43 -34.78
C ILE A 215 16.31 10.91 -34.34
N ALA A 216 16.33 9.75 -33.69
CA ALA A 216 17.43 8.75 -33.73
C ALA A 216 17.25 7.75 -32.57
N GLN A 217 16.40 6.75 -32.75
CA GLN A 217 16.57 5.43 -32.11
C GLN A 217 15.57 4.43 -32.73
N ILE A 218 15.78 4.12 -34.01
CA ILE A 218 15.32 2.88 -34.61
C ILE A 218 16.57 2.18 -35.13
N HIS A 219 17.13 1.29 -34.30
CA HIS A 219 18.02 0.23 -34.77
C HIS A 219 17.14 -0.96 -35.19
N PRO A 220 17.22 -1.45 -36.43
CA PRO A 220 16.65 -2.74 -36.79
C PRO A 220 17.66 -3.86 -36.51
N ILE A 221 17.19 -4.90 -35.82
CA ILE A 221 17.85 -6.20 -35.71
C ILE A 221 17.35 -7.10 -36.86
N ALA A 222 18.32 -7.77 -37.50
CA ALA A 222 18.24 -9.04 -38.23
C ALA A 222 17.65 -9.10 -39.66
N THR A 223 18.54 -9.26 -40.64
CA THR A 223 18.59 -10.29 -41.70
C THR A 223 20.07 -10.36 -42.13
N ALA A 224 20.76 -11.45 -42.48
CA ALA A 224 20.51 -12.85 -42.75
C ALA A 224 21.85 -13.61 -42.52
N ARG A 225 21.81 -14.91 -42.19
CA ARG A 225 22.98 -15.81 -42.21
C ARG A 225 22.62 -17.04 -43.04
N PRO A 226 23.35 -17.36 -44.12
CA PRO A 226 23.48 -18.71 -44.61
C PRO A 226 24.93 -19.21 -44.52
N ASP A 227 25.05 -20.44 -44.03
CA ASP A 227 25.99 -21.51 -44.41
C ASP A 227 27.51 -21.25 -44.52
N ARG A 228 28.26 -21.94 -43.65
CA ARG A 228 29.32 -22.85 -44.11
C ARG A 228 29.72 -23.89 -43.05
N GLN A 229 29.34 -25.12 -43.32
CA GLN A 229 30.00 -26.33 -42.83
C GLN A 229 31.44 -26.38 -43.38
N ILE A 230 32.46 -26.46 -42.53
CA ILE A 230 33.70 -27.24 -42.78
C ILE A 230 34.20 -27.69 -41.41
N MET A 231 33.79 -28.90 -41.01
CA MET A 231 34.40 -29.68 -39.93
C MET A 231 35.39 -30.63 -40.63
N THR A 232 36.63 -30.20 -40.81
CA THR A 232 37.71 -31.08 -41.29
C THR A 232 38.24 -31.85 -40.09
N GLY A 233 38.12 -33.17 -40.20
CA GLY A 233 38.43 -34.13 -39.15
C GLY A 233 39.89 -34.11 -38.75
N GLN A 234 40.11 -33.97 -37.45
CA GLN A 234 41.25 -34.57 -36.77
C GLN A 234 40.98 -36.07 -36.65
N LEU A 235 41.61 -36.89 -37.49
CA LEU A 235 41.78 -38.34 -37.28
C LEU A 235 42.80 -38.84 -38.31
N ASN A 236 44.06 -38.49 -38.10
CA ASN A 236 45.21 -39.17 -38.70
C ASN A 236 46.30 -39.31 -37.62
N GLN A 237 46.02 -40.16 -36.65
CA GLN A 237 47.02 -40.91 -35.90
C GLN A 237 46.41 -42.30 -35.69
N LEU A 238 46.90 -43.29 -36.45
CA LEU A 238 46.95 -44.73 -36.18
C LEU A 238 46.90 -45.53 -37.49
N GLN A 239 48.07 -45.77 -38.08
CA GLN A 239 48.48 -46.97 -38.84
C GLN A 239 49.96 -46.71 -39.22
N LYS A 240 50.93 -47.44 -38.64
CA LYS A 240 51.38 -48.79 -39.05
C LYS A 240 51.55 -48.91 -40.55
#